data_AF-A0A4R3J9E1-F1
#
_entry.id   AF-A0A4R3J9E1-F1
#
_cell.length_a   1.000
_cell.length_b   1.000
_cell.length_c   1.000
_cell.angle_alpha   90.00
_cell.angle_beta   90.00
_cell.angle_gamma   90.00
#
_symmetry.space_group_name_H-M   'P 1'
#
loop_
_entity.id
_entity.type
_entity.pdbx_description
1 polymer ?
#
loop_
_entity_poly.entity_id
_entity_poly.type
_entity_poly.pdbx_seq_one_letter_code
_entity_poly.pdbx_strand_id
1 'polypeptide(L)'
;MQRNIVDLFEDALSSEDYRFKISFLVGGLVSYESNDTAEKQAQSTKYLEEILDYITSLNENDSEKSEFIHHIKGTIERYLNWEE
;
A
#
# COMPACT_ATOMS: atom_id res chain seq x y z
N MET A 1 -20.46 -7.38 -0.96
CA MET A 1 -19.03 -7.75 -1.07
C MET A 1 -18.24 -6.56 -0.55
N GLN A 2 -17.58 -6.67 0.60
CA GLN A 2 -16.62 -5.64 1.03
C GLN A 2 -15.43 -5.72 0.08
N ARG A 3 -15.19 -4.66 -0.69
CA ARG A 3 -13.93 -4.51 -1.42
C ARG A 3 -12.86 -4.22 -0.39
N ASN A 4 -11.90 -5.13 -0.23
CA ASN A 4 -10.77 -4.96 0.65
C ASN A 4 -9.74 -4.06 -0.04
N ILE A 5 -8.87 -3.40 0.73
CA ILE A 5 -7.82 -2.54 0.17
C ILE A 5 -6.89 -3.30 -0.78
N VAL A 6 -6.72 -4.60 -0.55
CA VAL A 6 -5.95 -5.52 -1.39
C VAL A 6 -6.55 -5.65 -2.79
N ASP A 7 -7.89 -5.72 -2.91
CA ASP A 7 -8.60 -5.80 -4.20
C ASP A 7 -8.38 -4.52 -5.02
N LEU A 8 -8.39 -3.36 -4.33
CA LEU A 8 -8.04 -2.07 -4.94
C LEU A 8 -6.58 -2.00 -5.38
N PHE A 9 -5.67 -2.58 -4.60
CA PHE A 9 -4.25 -2.64 -4.92
C PHE A 9 -4.00 -3.54 -6.13
N GLU A 10 -4.63 -4.71 -6.19
CA GLU A 10 -4.54 -5.65 -7.30
C GLU A 10 -5.11 -5.07 -8.60
N ASP A 11 -6.26 -4.40 -8.54
CA ASP A 11 -6.86 -3.70 -9.69
C ASP A 11 -5.94 -2.56 -10.19
N ALA A 12 -5.32 -1.83 -9.26
CA ALA A 12 -4.32 -0.83 -9.58
C ALA A 12 -3.08 -1.47 -10.24
N LEU A 13 -2.60 -2.62 -9.75
CA LEU A 13 -1.43 -3.33 -10.28
C LEU A 13 -1.68 -3.93 -11.69
N SER A 14 -2.92 -4.31 -11.99
CA SER A 14 -3.33 -4.75 -13.32
C SER A 14 -3.55 -3.61 -14.31
N SER A 15 -3.57 -2.36 -13.85
CA SER A 15 -3.73 -1.19 -14.73
C SER A 15 -2.40 -0.80 -15.40
N GLU A 16 -2.49 -0.18 -16.58
CA GLU A 16 -1.32 0.36 -17.28
C GLU A 16 -0.61 1.45 -16.45
N ASP A 17 -1.38 2.29 -15.74
CA ASP A 17 -0.88 3.33 -14.84
C ASP A 17 -0.68 2.86 -13.39
N TYR A 18 -0.31 1.59 -13.18
CA TYR A 18 -0.17 1.01 -11.84
C TYR A 18 0.70 1.85 -10.90
N ARG A 19 1.79 2.43 -11.42
CA ARG A 19 2.70 3.28 -10.65
C ARG A 19 1.98 4.45 -10.00
N PHE A 20 1.19 5.18 -10.79
CA PHE A 20 0.45 6.33 -10.30
C PHE A 20 -0.66 5.92 -9.34
N LYS A 21 -1.46 4.92 -9.69
CA LYS A 21 -2.58 4.47 -8.86
C LYS A 21 -2.13 3.95 -7.50
N ILE A 22 -1.10 3.12 -7.48
CA ILE A 22 -0.55 2.56 -6.24
C ILE A 22 0.11 3.65 -5.40
N SER A 23 0.92 4.53 -6.01
CA SER A 23 1.51 5.66 -5.28
C SER A 23 0.46 6.60 -4.70
N PHE A 24 -0.66 6.83 -5.41
CA PHE A 24 -1.77 7.62 -4.89
C PHE A 24 -2.47 6.92 -3.71
N LEU A 25 -2.73 5.61 -3.83
CA LEU A 25 -3.35 4.82 -2.77
C LEU A 25 -2.49 4.79 -1.51
N VAL A 26 -1.23 4.37 -1.64
CA VAL A 26 -0.28 4.24 -0.54
C VAL A 26 0.07 5.63 0.03
N GLY A 27 0.30 6.61 -0.85
CA GLY A 27 0.55 8.00 -0.47
C GLY A 27 -0.58 8.60 0.36
N GLY A 28 -1.84 8.30 0.01
CA GLY A 28 -3.00 8.70 0.79
C GLY A 28 -3.07 8.05 2.17
N LEU A 29 -2.64 6.79 2.30
CA LEU A 29 -2.64 6.03 3.55
C LEU A 29 -1.50 6.44 4.50
N VAL A 30 -0.33 6.80 3.97
CA VAL A 30 0.82 7.27 4.77
C VAL A 30 0.79 8.78 5.04
N SER A 31 -0.11 9.54 4.40
CA SER A 31 -0.21 10.99 4.60
C SER A 31 -0.77 11.31 5.99
N TYR A 32 -0.01 12.13 6.73
CA TYR A 32 -0.39 12.60 8.06
C TYR A 32 -1.72 13.38 8.05
N GLU A 33 -2.01 14.11 6.96
CA GLU A 33 -3.28 14.83 6.77
C GLU A 33 -4.50 13.89 6.67
N SER A 34 -4.31 12.66 6.17
CA SER A 34 -5.38 11.65 6.14
C SER A 34 -5.58 10.99 7.51
N ASN A 35 -4.55 10.99 8.35
CA ASN A 35 -4.47 10.29 9.64
C ASN A 35 -4.64 11.24 10.84
N ASP A 36 -5.34 12.36 10.64
CA ASP A 36 -5.60 13.43 11.62
C ASP A 36 -6.25 12.96 12.94
N THR A 37 -6.82 11.75 12.95
CA THR A 37 -7.45 11.14 14.12
C THR A 37 -6.92 9.72 14.34
N ALA A 38 -6.77 9.30 15.60
CA ALA A 38 -6.29 7.98 15.97
C ALA A 38 -7.08 6.82 15.32
N GLU A 39 -8.39 6.97 15.11
CA GLU A 39 -9.23 5.97 14.42
C GLU A 39 -8.85 5.83 12.93
N LYS A 40 -8.64 6.97 12.23
CA LYS A 40 -8.20 6.96 10.83
C LYS A 40 -6.77 6.44 10.70
N GLN A 41 -5.89 6.81 11.63
CA GLN A 41 -4.53 6.28 11.68
C GLN A 41 -4.55 4.76 11.85
N ALA A 42 -5.30 4.23 12.84
CA ALA A 42 -5.41 2.79 13.05
C ALA A 42 -5.99 2.06 11.82
N GLN A 43 -6.96 2.67 11.14
CA GLN A 43 -7.53 2.12 9.92
C GLN A 43 -6.55 2.15 8.74
N SER A 44 -5.81 3.25 8.55
CA SER A 44 -4.77 3.36 7.53
C SER A 44 -3.63 2.38 7.80
N THR A 45 -3.17 2.25 9.05
CA THR A 45 -2.19 1.25 9.48
C THR A 45 -2.66 -0.15 9.12
N LYS A 46 -3.91 -0.51 9.46
CA LYS A 46 -4.48 -1.81 9.11
C LYS A 46 -4.48 -2.05 7.59
N TYR A 47 -4.87 -1.04 6.81
CA TYR A 47 -4.85 -1.15 5.35
C TYR A 47 -3.45 -1.30 4.78
N LEU A 48 -2.48 -0.59 5.34
CA LEU A 48 -1.07 -0.70 4.99
C LEU A 48 -0.51 -2.09 5.32
N GLU A 49 -0.86 -2.65 6.48
CA GLU A 49 -0.51 -4.03 6.85
C GLU A 49 -1.12 -5.06 5.90
N GLU A 50 -2.39 -4.90 5.51
CA GLU A 50 -3.02 -5.80 4.52
C GLU A 50 -2.34 -5.73 3.14
N ILE A 51 -1.97 -4.53 2.69
CA ILE A 51 -1.20 -4.35 1.45
C ILE A 51 0.19 -4.99 1.58
N LEU A 52 0.86 -4.82 2.71
CA LEU A 52 2.19 -5.38 2.96
C LEU A 52 2.18 -6.91 2.93
N ASP A 53 1.19 -7.53 3.57
CA ASP A 53 1.01 -8.99 3.58
C ASP A 53 0.73 -9.52 2.17
N TYR A 54 -0.13 -8.83 1.42
CA TYR A 54 -0.38 -9.14 0.01
C TYR A 54 0.90 -9.06 -0.82
N ILE A 55 1.64 -7.96 -0.75
CA ILE A 55 2.90 -7.76 -1.48
C ILE A 55 3.92 -8.84 -1.11
N THR A 56 3.99 -9.25 0.16
CA THR A 56 4.92 -10.28 0.63
C THR A 56 4.52 -11.67 0.12
N SER A 57 3.23 -11.91 -0.06
CA SER A 57 2.69 -13.15 -0.65
C SER A 57 2.67 -13.14 -2.18
N LEU A 58 2.74 -11.95 -2.79
CA LEU A 58 2.72 -11.73 -4.22
C LEU A 58 4.06 -12.15 -4.83
N ASN A 59 4.04 -13.24 -5.58
CA ASN A 59 5.21 -13.70 -6.32
C ASN A 59 5.17 -13.17 -7.76
N GLU A 60 5.45 -11.87 -7.90
CA GLU A 60 5.37 -11.20 -9.19
C GLU A 60 6.57 -11.57 -10.07
N ASN A 61 6.29 -12.15 -11.24
CA ASN A 61 7.34 -12.64 -12.16
C ASN A 61 7.92 -11.52 -13.04
N ASP A 62 7.28 -10.35 -13.02
CA ASP A 62 7.65 -9.20 -13.82
C ASP A 62 8.67 -8.34 -13.04
N SER A 63 9.90 -8.22 -13.54
CA SER A 63 10.97 -7.52 -12.83
C SER A 63 10.68 -6.05 -12.57
N GLU A 64 10.01 -5.35 -13.50
CA GLU A 64 9.68 -3.93 -13.32
C GLU A 64 8.61 -3.74 -12.26
N LYS A 65 7.56 -4.57 -12.29
CA LYS A 65 6.51 -4.52 -11.25
C LYS A 65 7.08 -4.94 -9.90
N SER A 66 7.90 -5.98 -9.85
CA SER A 66 8.53 -6.46 -8.62
C SER A 66 9.40 -5.38 -7.95
N GLU A 67 10.20 -4.64 -8.72
CA GLU A 67 11.00 -3.53 -8.19
C GLU A 67 10.12 -2.40 -7.64
N PHE A 68 9.06 -2.03 -8.37
CA PHE A 68 8.10 -1.02 -7.91
C PHE A 68 7.37 -1.45 -6.64
N ILE A 69 6.89 -2.69 -6.61
CA ILE A 69 6.22 -3.28 -5.45
C ILE A 69 7.16 -3.32 -4.24
N HIS A 70 8.44 -3.66 -4.43
CA HIS A 70 9.45 -3.59 -3.37
C HIS A 70 9.66 -2.17 -2.84
N HIS A 71 9.67 -1.17 -3.74
CA HIS A 71 9.78 0.23 -3.34
C HIS A 71 8.59 0.68 -2.47
N ILE A 72 7.39 0.28 -2.87
CA ILE A 72 6.16 0.53 -2.10
C ILE A 72 6.22 -0.18 -0.75
N LYS A 73 6.61 -1.46 -0.72
CA LYS A 73 6.80 -2.22 0.53
C LYS A 73 7.71 -1.46 1.49
N GLY A 74 8.88 -1.03 1.04
CA GLY A 74 9.82 -0.27 1.89
C GLY A 74 9.26 1.07 2.38
N THR A 75 8.41 1.73 1.59
CA THR A 75 7.72 2.96 2.00
C THR A 75 6.72 2.68 3.12
N ILE A 76 5.94 1.60 2.99
CA ILE A 76 4.98 1.16 4.00
C ILE A 76 5.69 0.72 5.28
N GLU A 77 6.71 -0.13 5.18
CA GLU A 77 7.51 -0.58 6.33
C GLU A 77 8.12 0.60 7.07
N ARG A 78 8.65 1.59 6.34
CA ARG A 78 9.22 2.78 6.95
C ARG A 78 8.19 3.63 7.66
N TYR A 79 6.95 3.71 7.16
CA TYR A 79 5.86 4.40 7.82
C TYR A 79 5.39 3.66 9.09
N LEU A 80 5.22 2.34 9.00
CA LEU A 80 4.79 1.50 10.12
C LEU A 80 5.84 1.39 11.22
N ASN A 81 7.11 1.35 10.84
CA ASN A 81 8.25 1.25 11.75
C ASN A 81 8.84 2.62 12.11
N TRP A 82 8.13 3.72 11.79
CA TRP A 82 8.50 5.05 12.25
C TRP A 82 8.11 5.16 13.72
N GLU A 83 8.96 4.64 14.60
CA GLU A 83 8.97 4.99 16.01
C GLU A 83 9.60 6.40 16.14
N GLU A 84 8.86 7.34 16.71
CA GLU A 84 9.36 8.67 17.12
C GLU A 84 10.50 8.56 18.15
#